data_AF-A0A6J6GVL3-F1
#
_entry.id   AF-A0A6J6GVL3-F1
#
_cell.length_a   1.000
_cell.length_b   1.000
_cell.length_c   1.000
_cell.angle_alpha   90.00
_cell.angle_beta   90.00
_cell.angle_gamma   90.00
#
_symmetry.space_group_name_H-M   'P 1'
#
loop_
_entity.id
_entity.type
_entity.pdbx_description
1 polymer ?
#
loop_
_entity_poly.entity_id
_entity_poly.type
_entity_poly.pdbx_seq_one_letter_code
_entity_poly.pdbx_strand_id
1 'polypeptide(L)'
;MLPEAVHAARLLAEEGIAATVVDLTSPDRLYRNWRGELQAAARAARPADLDSLAIAALIRPDERRTPIVTVHDAASHSLAWLGSVFGQRTTPVGVDAFGQSGAIVELYEVFDLLPEQIANAALVAVA
;
A
#
# COMPACT_ATOMS: atom_id res chain seq x y z
N MET A 1 -7.38 -9.85 -5.76
CA MET A 1 -6.56 -8.65 -5.51
C MET A 1 -5.19 -8.64 -6.16
N LEU A 2 -4.33 -9.65 -5.94
CA LEU A 2 -3.01 -9.67 -6.59
C LEU A 2 -3.08 -9.62 -8.14
N PRO A 3 -3.99 -10.37 -8.82
CA PRO A 3 -4.13 -10.27 -10.28
C PRO A 3 -4.45 -8.84 -10.75
N GLU A 4 -5.32 -8.14 -10.03
CA GLU A 4 -5.76 -6.79 -10.34
C GLU A 4 -4.60 -5.79 -10.18
N ALA A 5 -3.83 -5.90 -9.09
CA ALA A 5 -2.65 -5.06 -8.87
C ALA A 5 -1.54 -5.31 -9.93
N VAL A 6 -1.31 -6.58 -10.31
CA VAL A 6 -0.35 -6.93 -11.38
C VAL A 6 -0.83 -6.41 -12.73
N HIS A 7 -2.13 -6.46 -13.01
CA HIS A 7 -2.69 -5.88 -14.24
C HIS A 7 -2.55 -4.36 -14.24
N ALA A 8 -2.86 -3.68 -13.14
CA ALA A 8 -2.68 -2.23 -13.01
C ALA A 8 -1.22 -1.81 -13.25
N ALA A 9 -0.25 -2.59 -12.74
CA ALA A 9 1.17 -2.34 -13.00
C ALA A 9 1.54 -2.47 -14.50
N ARG A 10 0.85 -3.33 -15.27
CA ARG A 10 1.02 -3.40 -16.73
C ARG A 10 0.46 -2.18 -17.43
N LEU A 11 -0.74 -1.73 -17.04
CA LEU A 11 -1.34 -0.50 -17.58
C LEU A 11 -0.44 0.72 -17.30
N LEU A 12 0.13 0.83 -16.10
CA LEU A 12 1.11 1.88 -15.78
C LEU A 12 2.37 1.80 -16.65
N ALA A 13 2.85 0.59 -16.95
CA ALA A 13 4.01 0.41 -17.82
C ALA A 13 3.71 0.83 -19.27
N GLU A 14 2.48 0.65 -19.75
CA GLU A 14 2.02 1.15 -21.06
C GLU A 14 2.06 2.69 -21.10
N GLU A 15 1.81 3.36 -19.97
CA GLU A 15 1.95 4.81 -19.78
C GLU A 15 3.39 5.26 -19.44
N GLY A 16 4.38 4.36 -19.49
CA GLY A 16 5.79 4.67 -19.22
C GLY A 16 6.14 4.81 -17.74
N ILE A 17 5.28 4.37 -16.83
CA ILE A 17 5.48 4.43 -15.38
C ILE A 17 5.86 3.04 -14.86
N ALA A 18 7.08 2.92 -14.33
CA ALA A 18 7.53 1.69 -13.67
C ALA A 18 6.91 1.58 -12.26
N ALA A 19 6.29 0.45 -11.96
CA ALA A 19 5.71 0.16 -10.65
C ALA A 19 6.28 -1.14 -10.06
N THR A 20 6.70 -1.08 -8.79
CA THR A 20 7.05 -2.28 -8.00
C THR A 20 5.79 -2.79 -7.30
N VAL A 21 5.41 -4.05 -7.53
CA VAL A 21 4.30 -4.71 -6.84
C VAL A 21 4.84 -5.57 -5.70
N VAL A 22 4.37 -5.32 -4.48
CA VAL A 22 4.74 -6.07 -3.28
C VAL A 22 3.51 -6.76 -2.72
N ASP A 23 3.51 -8.10 -2.70
CA ASP A 23 2.45 -8.90 -2.07
C ASP A 23 2.71 -9.06 -0.56
N LEU A 24 1.80 -8.53 0.26
CA LEU A 24 1.91 -8.54 1.71
C LEU A 24 0.98 -9.59 2.32
N THR A 25 1.50 -10.79 2.53
CA THR A 25 0.73 -11.92 3.10
C THR A 25 0.47 -11.81 4.62
N SER A 26 1.23 -10.99 5.33
CA SER A 26 1.08 -10.77 6.78
C SER A 26 1.37 -9.32 7.17
N PRO A 27 0.53 -8.36 6.73
CA PRO A 27 0.75 -6.94 6.99
C PRO A 27 0.70 -6.61 8.49
N ASP A 28 -0.04 -7.39 9.29
CA ASP A 28 -0.12 -7.24 10.75
C ASP A 28 1.24 -7.46 11.44
N ARG A 29 2.06 -8.39 10.94
CA ARG A 29 3.40 -8.67 11.50
C ARG A 29 4.34 -7.50 11.24
N LEU A 30 4.28 -6.92 10.04
CA LEU A 30 5.06 -5.75 9.67
C LEU A 30 4.61 -4.53 10.49
N TYR A 31 3.31 -4.32 10.63
CA TYR A 31 2.75 -3.25 11.46
C TYR A 31 3.21 -3.37 12.92
N ARG A 32 3.13 -4.56 13.51
CA ARG A 32 3.58 -4.80 14.90
C ARG A 32 5.08 -4.57 15.08
N ASN A 33 5.90 -4.98 14.11
CA ASN A 33 7.34 -4.73 14.13
C ASN A 33 7.65 -3.22 14.10
N TRP A 34 7.04 -2.49 13.16
CA TRP A 34 7.20 -1.03 13.07
C TRP A 34 6.67 -0.29 14.30
N ARG A 35 5.45 -0.59 14.74
CA ARG A 35 4.86 0.03 15.96
C ARG A 35 5.68 -0.27 17.21
N GLY A 36 6.22 -1.48 17.32
CA GLY A 36 7.09 -1.88 18.42
C GLY A 36 8.35 -1.01 18.49
N GLU A 37 8.99 -0.76 17.35
CA GLU A 37 10.16 0.12 17.28
C GLU A 37 9.80 1.58 17.61
N LEU A 38 8.69 2.11 17.08
CA LEU A 38 8.23 3.45 17.46
C LEU A 38 7.97 3.57 18.97
N GLN A 39 7.37 2.55 19.59
CA GLN A 39 7.15 2.53 21.04
C GLN A 39 8.46 2.46 21.83
N ALA A 40 9.41 1.61 21.40
CA ALA A 40 10.70 1.47 22.05
C ALA A 40 11.53 2.77 21.95
N ALA A 41 11.58 3.36 20.75
CA ALA A 41 12.27 4.61 20.47
C ALA A 41 11.70 5.77 21.31
N ALA A 42 10.37 5.90 21.37
CA ALA A 42 9.70 6.92 22.17
C ALA A 42 9.99 6.76 23.68
N ARG A 43 9.93 5.54 24.21
CA ARG A 43 10.24 5.25 25.63
C ARG A 43 11.69 5.55 25.98
N ALA A 44 12.61 5.33 25.04
CA ALA A 44 14.04 5.56 25.22
C ALA A 44 14.49 6.98 24.80
N ALA A 45 13.57 7.86 24.39
CA ALA A 45 13.86 9.20 23.88
C ALA A 45 14.96 9.22 22.79
N ARG A 46 14.89 8.26 21.86
CA ARG A 46 15.83 8.13 20.73
C ARG A 46 15.08 8.12 19.39
N PRO A 47 15.76 8.40 18.27
CA PRO A 47 15.20 8.14 16.95
C PRO A 47 14.86 6.65 16.76
N ALA A 48 13.82 6.37 15.98
CA ALA A 48 13.47 5.02 15.56
C ALA A 48 14.48 4.50 14.53
N ASP A 49 14.97 3.29 14.72
CA ASP A 49 15.82 2.59 13.76
C ASP A 49 14.94 1.84 12.75
N LEU A 50 14.54 2.56 11.70
CA LEU A 50 13.61 2.04 10.69
C LEU A 50 14.29 1.10 9.69
N ASP A 51 15.61 1.21 9.53
CA ASP A 51 16.38 0.43 8.56
C ASP A 51 16.60 -1.03 9.02
N SER A 52 16.47 -1.32 10.31
CA SER A 52 16.51 -2.69 10.86
C SER A 52 15.17 -3.42 10.79
N LEU A 53 14.09 -2.75 10.38
CA LEU A 53 12.76 -3.36 10.28
C LEU A 53 12.63 -4.25 9.04
N ALA A 54 11.80 -5.30 9.15
CA ALA A 54 11.58 -6.22 8.03
C ALA A 54 11.00 -5.53 6.78
N ILE A 55 10.24 -4.44 6.96
CA ILE A 55 9.69 -3.63 5.86
C ILE A 55 10.79 -2.94 5.03
N ALA A 56 11.97 -2.67 5.60
CA ALA A 56 13.08 -2.03 4.89
C ALA A 56 13.68 -2.94 3.79
N ALA A 57 13.47 -4.26 3.88
CA ALA A 57 13.85 -5.20 2.83
C ALA A 57 12.86 -5.21 1.64
N LEU A 58 11.64 -4.71 1.84
CA LEU A 58 10.60 -4.65 0.81
C LEU A 58 10.55 -3.29 0.10
N ILE A 59 10.94 -2.22 0.80
CA ILE A 59 10.97 -0.85 0.26
C ILE A 59 12.42 -0.36 0.31
N ARG A 60 13.12 -0.48 -0.81
CA ARG A 60 14.55 -0.16 -0.91
C ARG A 60 14.78 1.35 -0.82
N PRO A 61 15.97 1.81 -0.40
CA PRO A 61 16.25 3.24 -0.22
C PRO A 61 15.92 4.12 -1.43
N ASP A 62 16.14 3.62 -2.65
CA ASP A 62 15.82 4.30 -3.91
C ASP A 62 14.31 4.45 -4.17
N GLU A 63 13.50 3.56 -3.59
CA GLU A 63 12.03 3.54 -3.71
C GLU A 63 11.35 4.41 -2.63
N ARG A 64 12.04 4.84 -1.57
CA ARG A 64 11.43 5.60 -0.45
C ARG A 64 10.95 7.01 -0.82
N ARG A 65 11.20 7.46 -2.06
CA ARG A 65 10.68 8.72 -2.60
C ARG A 65 9.49 8.52 -3.55
N THR A 66 9.16 7.27 -3.90
CA THR A 66 8.01 6.97 -4.74
C THR A 66 6.74 6.92 -3.89
N PRO A 67 5.57 7.28 -4.45
CA PRO A 67 4.30 7.10 -3.74
C PRO A 67 3.96 5.60 -3.58
N ILE A 68 3.12 5.31 -2.59
CA ILE A 68 2.56 3.97 -2.36
C ILE A 68 1.07 4.01 -2.69
N VAL A 69 0.60 3.07 -3.52
CA VAL A 69 -0.82 2.73 -3.60
C VAL A 69 -1.02 1.43 -2.84
N THR A 70 -1.80 1.46 -1.76
CA THR A 70 -2.14 0.23 -1.04
C THR A 70 -3.47 -0.27 -1.56
N VAL A 71 -3.54 -1.55 -1.94
CA VAL A 71 -4.75 -2.18 -2.48
C VAL A 71 -5.07 -3.41 -1.65
N HIS A 72 -6.28 -3.49 -1.11
CA HIS A 72 -6.72 -4.66 -0.38
C HIS A 72 -8.25 -4.75 -0.33
N ASP A 73 -8.78 -5.96 -0.40
CA ASP A 73 -10.21 -6.25 -0.23
C ASP A 73 -10.59 -6.26 1.27
N ALA A 74 -10.35 -5.13 1.94
CA ALA A 74 -10.84 -4.78 3.26
C ALA A 74 -10.68 -3.27 3.48
N ALA A 75 -10.97 -2.80 4.70
CA ALA A 75 -10.91 -1.39 5.05
C ALA A 75 -9.58 -0.73 4.65
N SER A 76 -9.67 0.32 3.84
CA SER A 76 -8.53 0.93 3.14
C SER A 76 -7.47 1.46 4.12
N HIS A 77 -7.93 1.99 5.26
CA HIS A 77 -7.09 2.51 6.34
C HIS A 77 -6.16 1.46 6.97
N SER A 78 -6.45 0.17 6.82
CA SER A 78 -5.68 -0.92 7.45
C SER A 78 -4.23 -1.00 6.95
N LEU A 79 -3.96 -0.51 5.73
CA LEU A 79 -2.62 -0.46 5.14
C LEU A 79 -2.06 0.96 4.98
N ALA A 80 -2.86 2.00 5.27
CA ALA A 80 -2.45 3.40 5.11
C ALA A 80 -1.20 3.77 5.94
N TRP A 81 -0.92 3.04 7.01
CA TRP A 81 0.27 3.23 7.85
C TRP A 81 1.60 3.02 7.11
N LEU A 82 1.60 2.29 5.98
CA LEU A 82 2.81 2.02 5.19
C LEU A 82 3.48 3.33 4.73
N GLY A 83 2.71 4.36 4.40
CA GLY A 83 3.25 5.69 4.06
C GLY A 83 4.03 6.32 5.20
N SER A 84 3.60 6.09 6.44
CA SER A 84 4.23 6.64 7.64
C SER A 84 5.55 5.96 8.00
N VAL A 85 5.90 4.83 7.40
CA VAL A 85 7.17 4.13 7.69
C VAL A 85 8.34 5.00 7.27
N PHE A 86 8.40 5.40 5.99
CA PHE A 86 9.48 6.22 5.43
C PHE A 86 9.02 7.61 4.98
N GLY A 87 7.76 7.99 5.26
CA GLY A 87 7.20 9.30 4.91
C GLY A 87 6.74 9.42 3.46
N GLN A 88 6.40 8.30 2.82
CA GLN A 88 5.91 8.27 1.45
C GLN A 88 4.46 8.77 1.37
N ARG A 89 4.11 9.43 0.25
CA ARG A 89 2.72 9.71 -0.09
C ARG A 89 1.97 8.38 -0.26
N THR A 90 0.76 8.27 0.30
CA THR A 90 -0.04 7.04 0.19
C THR A 90 -1.44 7.33 -0.31
N THR A 91 -1.86 6.58 -1.33
CA THR A 91 -3.25 6.51 -1.80
C THR A 91 -3.83 5.15 -1.37
N PRO A 92 -4.65 5.10 -0.29
CA PRO A 92 -5.25 3.86 0.15
C PRO A 92 -6.51 3.52 -0.67
N VAL A 93 -6.55 2.30 -1.21
CA VAL A 93 -7.67 1.76 -1.99
C VAL A 93 -8.16 0.49 -1.30
N GLY A 94 -9.45 0.43 -1.01
CA GLY A 94 -10.06 -0.68 -0.28
C GLY A 94 -11.55 -0.48 -0.02
N VAL A 95 -12.11 -1.35 0.81
CA VAL A 95 -13.55 -1.45 1.05
C VAL A 95 -13.94 -0.63 2.29
N ASP A 96 -14.52 0.55 2.08
CA ASP A 96 -14.89 1.47 3.17
C ASP A 96 -16.41 1.62 3.40
N ALA A 97 -17.23 0.88 2.66
CA ALA A 97 -18.67 0.78 2.87
C ALA A 97 -19.13 -0.68 2.84
N PHE A 98 -20.29 -0.95 3.45
CA PHE A 98 -20.88 -2.29 3.55
C PHE A 98 -22.30 -2.30 2.97
N GLY A 99 -22.81 -3.51 2.66
CA GLY A 99 -24.21 -3.74 2.27
C GLY A 99 -24.44 -4.03 0.80
N GLN A 100 -23.38 -4.15 0.00
CA GLN A 100 -23.45 -4.49 -1.41
C GLN A 100 -23.59 -5.99 -1.61
N SER A 101 -24.19 -6.39 -2.72
CA SER A 101 -24.29 -7.78 -3.18
C SER A 101 -24.20 -7.79 -4.69
N GLY A 102 -23.38 -8.67 -5.23
CA GLY A 102 -23.10 -8.72 -6.67
C GLY A 102 -21.99 -9.73 -6.96
N ALA A 103 -21.63 -9.84 -8.23
CA ALA A 103 -20.44 -10.56 -8.65
C ALA A 103 -19.17 -9.86 -8.15
N ILE A 104 -18.07 -10.61 -8.03
CA ILE A 104 -16.78 -10.07 -7.55
C ILE A 104 -16.35 -8.83 -8.36
N VAL A 105 -16.50 -8.87 -9.68
CA VAL A 105 -16.15 -7.74 -10.56
C VAL A 105 -17.00 -6.49 -10.27
N GLU A 106 -18.29 -6.66 -10.02
CA GLU A 106 -19.20 -5.55 -9.70
C GLU A 106 -18.86 -4.95 -8.33
N LEU A 107 -18.51 -5.80 -7.36
CA LEU A 107 -18.05 -5.33 -6.05
C LEU A 107 -16.70 -4.60 -6.16
N TYR A 108 -15.78 -5.11 -6.96
CA TYR A 108 -14.49 -4.45 -7.16
C TYR A 108 -14.64 -3.11 -7.87
N GLU A 109 -15.54 -3.00 -8.85
CA GLU A 109 -15.88 -1.72 -9.49
C GLU A 109 -16.38 -0.68 -8.48
N VAL A 110 -17.26 -1.08 -7.56
CA VAL A 110 -17.81 -0.20 -6.51
C VAL A 110 -16.74 0.33 -5.56
N PHE A 111 -15.69 -0.43 -5.30
CA PHE A 111 -14.65 -0.09 -4.32
C PHE A 111 -13.31 0.33 -4.95
N ASP A 112 -13.31 0.70 -6.23
CA ASP A 112 -12.11 1.13 -6.95
C ASP A 112 -10.98 0.07 -7.03
N LEU A 113 -11.36 -1.21 -7.01
CA LEU A 113 -10.45 -2.35 -6.99
C LEU A 113 -10.22 -2.98 -8.38
N LEU A 114 -10.84 -2.46 -9.44
CA LEU A 114 -10.51 -2.89 -10.81
C LEU A 114 -9.11 -2.40 -11.21
N PRO A 115 -8.42 -3.11 -12.12
CA PRO A 115 -7.07 -2.75 -12.54
C PRO A 115 -6.93 -1.30 -13.03
N GLU A 116 -7.90 -0.81 -13.80
CA GLU A 116 -7.91 0.54 -14.36
C GLU A 116 -8.09 1.59 -13.25
N GLN A 117 -8.91 1.30 -12.24
CA GLN A 117 -9.12 2.16 -11.08
C GLN A 117 -7.87 2.21 -10.19
N ILE A 118 -7.20 1.07 -9.98
CA ILE A 118 -5.91 1.01 -9.27
C ILE A 118 -4.83 1.79 -10.04
N ALA A 119 -4.78 1.67 -11.36
CA ALA A 119 -3.85 2.44 -12.20
C ALA A 119 -4.13 3.94 -12.10
N ASN A 120 -5.39 4.37 -12.14
CA ASN A 120 -5.78 5.77 -11.93
C ASN A 120 -5.35 6.30 -10.55
N ALA A 121 -5.52 5.51 -9.49
CA ALA A 121 -5.06 5.86 -8.15
C ALA A 121 -3.52 6.09 -8.11
N ALA A 122 -2.75 5.27 -8.85
CA ALA A 122 -1.31 5.44 -8.98
C ALA A 122 -0.94 6.69 -9.80
N LEU A 123 -1.66 6.98 -10.90
CA LEU A 123 -1.46 8.19 -11.70
C LEU A 123 -1.66 9.48 -10.88
N VAL A 124 -2.70 9.51 -10.03
CA VAL A 124 -2.91 10.62 -9.09
C VAL A 124 -1.78 10.72 -8.07
N ALA A 125 -1.22 9.60 -7.62
CA ALA A 125 -0.18 9.58 -6.61
C ALA A 125 1.20 10.05 -7.14
N VAL A 126 1.47 9.91 -8.44
CA VAL A 126 2.72 10.37 -9.09
C VAL A 126 2.66 11.82 -9.56
N ALA A 127 1.46 12.39 -9.75
CA ALA A 127 1.27 13.80 -10.04
C ALA A 127 1.81 14.72 -8.93
#